data_AF-A0A0F7Q0W5-F1
#
_entry.id   AF-A0A0F7Q0W5-F1
#
_cell.length_a   1.000
_cell.length_b   1.000
_cell.length_c   1.000
_cell.angle_alpha   90.00
_cell.angle_beta   90.00
_cell.angle_gamma   90.00
#
_symmetry.space_group_name_H-M   'P 1'
#
loop_
_entity.id
_entity.type
_entity.pdbx_description
1 polymer ?
#
loop_
_entity_poly.entity_id
_entity_poly.type
_entity_poly.pdbx_seq_one_letter_code
_entity_poly.pdbx_strand_id
1 'polypeptide(L)'
;MGGDWHKDSDNLKAMKEEIKQLHYALDHQQSIHVETTLAGRGKAQLNLIDKAHKNGFEVALLYVALRDENLAIQRVNERVQKGGHGVPVATIKKRYQQSKHNLPFSGL
;
A
#
# COMPACT_ATOMS: atom_id res chain seq x y z
N MET A 1 9.92 -16.21 1.26
CA MET A 1 9.69 -15.89 -0.17
C MET A 1 10.95 -15.20 -0.70
N GLY A 2 11.47 -15.62 -1.86
CA GLY A 2 12.75 -15.18 -2.43
C GLY A 2 12.61 -14.61 -3.85
N GLY A 3 11.68 -13.67 -4.05
CA GLY A 3 11.49 -12.97 -5.33
C GLY A 3 12.49 -11.83 -5.53
N ASP A 4 12.78 -11.48 -6.78
CA ASP A 4 13.65 -10.37 -7.15
C ASP A 4 12.81 -9.17 -7.59
N TRP A 5 12.89 -8.08 -6.83
CA TRP A 5 12.08 -6.89 -7.10
C TRP A 5 12.49 -6.12 -8.36
N HIS A 6 13.66 -6.43 -8.94
CA HIS A 6 14.05 -5.91 -10.24
C HIS A 6 13.27 -6.58 -11.38
N LYS A 7 12.57 -7.69 -11.13
CA LYS A 7 11.80 -8.44 -12.13
C LYS A 7 10.31 -8.13 -12.02
N ASP A 8 9.76 -7.56 -13.08
CA ASP A 8 8.32 -7.27 -13.16
C ASP A 8 7.46 -8.53 -12.99
N SER A 9 7.95 -9.70 -13.45
CA SER A 9 7.27 -10.98 -13.25
C SER A 9 7.08 -11.33 -11.78
N ASP A 10 8.10 -11.08 -10.95
CA ASP A 10 8.08 -11.42 -9.53
C ASP A 10 7.20 -10.42 -8.77
N ASN A 11 7.27 -9.14 -9.15
CA ASN A 11 6.38 -8.10 -8.63
C ASN A 11 4.90 -8.41 -8.94
N LEU A 12 4.58 -8.83 -10.16
CA LEU A 12 3.22 -9.23 -10.56
C LEU A 12 2.75 -10.50 -9.84
N LYS A 13 3.65 -11.47 -9.65
CA LYS A 13 3.34 -12.70 -8.91
C LYS A 13 3.03 -12.39 -7.44
N ALA A 14 3.83 -11.54 -6.80
CA ALA A 14 3.60 -11.09 -5.43
C ALA A 14 2.25 -10.38 -5.28
N MET A 15 1.94 -9.45 -6.20
CA MET A 15 0.65 -8.74 -6.21
C MET A 15 -0.54 -9.71 -6.36
N LYS A 16 -0.46 -10.72 -7.23
CA LYS A 16 -1.53 -11.72 -7.40
C LYS A 16 -1.72 -12.56 -6.14
N GLU A 17 -0.63 -12.94 -5.49
CA GLU A 17 -0.69 -13.72 -4.25
C GLU A 17 -1.30 -12.91 -3.11
N GLU A 18 -0.94 -11.62 -2.97
CA GLU A 18 -1.54 -10.71 -1.99
C GLU A 18 -3.07 -10.62 -2.17
N ILE A 19 -3.56 -10.41 -3.39
CA ILE A 19 -5.01 -10.35 -3.69
C ILE A 19 -5.70 -11.66 -3.32
N LYS A 20 -5.08 -12.80 -3.57
CA LYS A 20 -5.62 -14.12 -3.22
C LYS A 20 -5.75 -14.28 -1.71
N GLN A 21 -4.71 -13.92 -0.95
CA GLN A 21 -4.71 -14.01 0.51
C GLN A 21 -5.74 -13.06 1.12
N LEU A 22 -5.86 -11.85 0.57
CA LEU A 22 -6.83 -10.86 0.98
C LEU A 22 -8.27 -11.36 0.82
N HIS A 23 -8.60 -11.93 -0.34
CA HIS A 23 -9.93 -12.52 -0.55
C HIS A 23 -10.18 -13.71 0.37
N TYR A 24 -9.20 -14.61 0.50
CA TYR A 24 -9.31 -15.76 1.40
C TYR A 24 -9.66 -15.32 2.83
N ALA A 25 -8.93 -14.35 3.36
CA ALA A 25 -9.17 -13.88 4.72
C ALA A 25 -10.54 -13.22 4.89
N LEU A 26 -10.98 -12.40 3.93
CA LEU A 26 -12.31 -11.79 3.96
C LEU A 26 -13.42 -12.84 3.92
N ASP A 27 -13.25 -13.90 3.12
CA ASP A 27 -14.25 -14.96 2.96
C ASP A 27 -14.28 -15.92 4.18
N HIS A 28 -13.20 -15.98 4.96
CA HIS A 28 -13.06 -16.86 6.14
C HIS A 28 -13.07 -16.09 7.47
N GLN A 29 -13.49 -14.82 7.49
CA GLN A 29 -13.54 -13.97 8.70
C GLN A 29 -12.22 -13.90 9.47
N GLN A 30 -11.08 -13.93 8.76
CA GLN A 30 -9.76 -13.81 9.38
C GLN A 30 -9.32 -12.34 9.45
N SER A 31 -8.87 -11.90 10.61
CA SER A 31 -8.28 -10.57 10.78
C SER A 31 -7.09 -10.38 9.83
N ILE A 32 -7.06 -9.22 9.17
CA ILE A 32 -6.05 -8.88 8.17
C ILE A 32 -5.64 -7.43 8.25
N HIS A 33 -4.43 -7.17 7.77
CA HIS A 33 -3.90 -5.84 7.54
C HIS A 33 -3.48 -5.73 6.07
N VAL A 34 -3.79 -4.59 5.45
CA VAL A 34 -3.40 -4.28 4.07
C VAL A 34 -2.59 -3.00 4.07
N GLU A 35 -1.35 -3.08 3.60
CA GLU A 35 -0.48 -1.93 3.46
C GLU A 35 -0.68 -1.27 2.09
N THR A 36 -0.89 0.05 2.08
CA THR A 36 -0.95 0.80 0.83
C THR A 36 -0.28 2.16 0.98
N THR A 37 0.28 2.67 -0.11
CA THR A 37 0.77 4.05 -0.14
C THR A 37 -0.37 5.07 -0.30
N LEU A 38 -1.63 4.61 -0.42
CA LEU A 38 -2.81 5.43 -0.73
C LEU A 38 -2.68 6.26 -2.03
N ALA A 39 -1.74 5.89 -2.91
CA ALA A 39 -1.48 6.63 -4.16
C ALA A 39 -2.14 6.02 -5.41
N GLY A 40 -2.81 4.88 -5.24
CA GLY A 40 -3.51 4.19 -6.32
C GLY A 40 -4.84 4.84 -6.68
N ARG A 41 -5.57 4.21 -7.61
CA ARG A 41 -6.98 4.56 -7.86
C ARG A 41 -7.81 4.10 -6.65
N GLY A 42 -8.35 5.04 -5.87
CA GLY A 42 -9.05 4.73 -4.60
C GLY A 42 -10.22 3.76 -4.72
N LYS A 43 -10.79 3.56 -5.91
CA LYS A 43 -11.90 2.62 -6.16
C LYS A 43 -11.60 1.19 -5.68
N ALA A 44 -10.38 0.69 -5.86
CA ALA A 44 -10.04 -0.68 -5.44
C ALA A 44 -10.06 -0.82 -3.90
N GLN A 45 -9.48 0.15 -3.19
CA GLN A 45 -9.49 0.19 -1.73
C GLN A 45 -10.89 0.40 -1.17
N LEU A 46 -11.70 1.29 -1.78
CA LEU A 46 -13.08 1.50 -1.36
C LEU A 46 -13.92 0.23 -1.51
N ASN A 47 -13.82 -0.45 -2.66
CA ASN A 47 -14.51 -1.73 -2.87
C ASN A 47 -14.10 -2.79 -1.83
N LEU A 48 -12.83 -2.79 -1.42
CA LEU A 48 -12.31 -3.70 -0.40
C LEU A 48 -12.91 -3.40 0.97
N ILE A 49 -12.95 -2.13 1.36
CA ILE A 49 -13.56 -1.66 2.62
C ILE A 49 -15.06 -2.00 2.63
N ASP A 50 -15.77 -1.75 1.52
CA ASP A 50 -17.18 -2.10 1.39
C ASP A 50 -17.43 -3.61 1.55
N LYS A 51 -16.56 -4.45 0.95
CA LYS A 51 -16.64 -5.92 1.10
C LYS A 51 -16.37 -6.32 2.55
N ALA A 52 -15.39 -5.72 3.21
CA ALA A 52 -15.06 -6.02 4.61
C ALA A 52 -16.26 -5.69 5.53
N HIS A 53 -16.85 -4.50 5.40
CA HIS A 53 -18.05 -4.14 6.17
C HIS A 53 -19.22 -5.09 5.92
N LYS A 54 -19.47 -5.47 4.65
CA LYS A 54 -20.53 -6.45 4.32
C LYS A 54 -20.30 -7.83 4.94
N ASN A 55 -19.03 -8.19 5.17
CA ASN A 55 -18.65 -9.44 5.83
C ASN A 55 -18.58 -9.33 7.37
N GLY A 56 -18.97 -8.19 7.94
CA GLY A 56 -19.04 -7.97 9.39
C GLY A 56 -17.74 -7.55 10.05
N PHE A 57 -16.74 -7.13 9.27
CA PHE A 57 -15.48 -6.63 9.82
C PHE A 57 -15.63 -5.20 10.34
N GLU A 58 -14.94 -4.91 11.45
CA GLU A 58 -14.55 -3.54 11.80
C GLU A 58 -13.33 -3.14 10.94
N VAL A 59 -13.35 -1.93 10.40
CA VAL A 59 -12.27 -1.41 9.55
C VAL A 59 -11.69 -0.15 10.17
N ALA A 60 -10.39 -0.18 10.47
CA ALA A 60 -9.62 0.98 10.92
C ALA A 60 -8.58 1.38 9.87
N LEU A 61 -8.50 2.68 9.57
CA LEU A 61 -7.45 3.25 8.71
C LEU A 61 -6.40 3.94 9.56
N LEU A 62 -5.16 3.45 9.50
CA LEU A 62 -4.00 4.11 10.09
C LEU A 62 -3.19 4.78 8.98
N TYR A 63 -3.18 6.12 8.99
CA TYR A 63 -2.42 6.90 8.02
C TYR A 63 -1.16 7.50 8.66
N VAL A 64 0.01 7.11 8.15
CA VAL A 64 1.31 7.61 8.62
C VAL A 64 2.00 8.36 7.50
N ALA A 65 2.18 9.67 7.67
CA ALA A 65 2.87 10.53 6.71
C ALA A 65 4.22 11.02 7.23
N LEU A 66 5.12 11.30 6.28
CA LEU A 66 6.36 12.01 6.53
C LEU A 66 6.15 13.50 6.29
N ARG A 67 6.98 14.32 6.96
CA ARG A 67 6.94 15.78 6.87
C ARG A 67 7.05 16.30 5.42
N ASP A 68 7.82 15.61 4.56
CA ASP A 68 8.06 16.00 3.18
C ASP A 68 8.50 14.81 2.30
N GLU A 69 8.47 14.99 0.97
CA GLU A 69 8.87 13.98 -0.01
C GLU A 69 10.39 13.71 -0.05
N ASN A 70 11.22 14.68 0.35
CA ASN A 70 12.67 14.53 0.35
C ASN A 70 13.12 13.54 1.43
N LEU A 71 12.46 13.56 2.60
CA LEU A 71 12.68 12.58 3.65
C LEU A 71 12.28 11.17 3.18
N ALA A 72 11.20 11.03 2.39
CA ALA A 72 10.82 9.74 1.81
C ALA A 72 11.90 9.22 0.85
N ILE A 73 12.45 10.09 -0.01
CA ILE A 73 13.55 9.77 -0.92
C ILE A 73 14.79 9.34 -0.13
N GLN A 74 15.18 10.11 0.90
CA GLN A 74 16.32 9.78 1.76
C GLN A 74 16.19 8.39 2.38
N ARG A 75 15.02 8.07 2.97
CA ARG A 75 14.78 6.76 3.61
C ARG A 75 14.84 5.60 2.61
N VAL A 76 14.39 5.80 1.37
CA VAL A 76 14.54 4.79 0.31
C VAL A 76 15.99 4.61 -0.08
N ASN A 77 16.76 5.70 -0.22
CA ASN A 77 18.19 5.62 -0.53
C ASN A 77 18.96 4.87 0.57
N GLU A 78 18.71 5.19 1.84
CA GLU A 78 19.31 4.48 2.98
C GLU A 78 18.97 2.99 3.00
N ARG A 79 17.72 2.63 2.64
CA ARG A 79 17.30 1.23 2.51
C ARG A 79 18.04 0.51 1.39
N VAL A 80 18.22 1.16 0.23
CA VAL A 80 18.96 0.59 -0.91
C VAL A 80 20.44 0.39 -0.57
N GLN A 81 21.07 1.34 0.13
CA GLN A 81 22.46 1.18 0.60
C GLN A 81 22.63 -0.01 1.55
N LYS A 82 21.58 -0.41 2.26
CA LYS A 82 21.53 -1.59 3.12
C LYS A 82 21.10 -2.88 2.37
N GLY A 83 21.01 -2.85 1.04
CA GLY A 83 20.64 -3.99 0.19
C GLY A 83 19.13 -4.21 0.02
N GLY A 84 18.28 -3.24 0.40
CA GLY A 84 16.82 -3.36 0.29
C GLY A 84 16.23 -2.88 -1.05
N HIS A 85 14.91 -2.98 -1.16
CA HIS A 85 14.14 -2.64 -2.37
C HIS A 85 14.24 -1.14 -2.73
N GLY A 86 14.50 -0.81 -3.99
CA GLY A 86 14.57 0.57 -4.50
C GLY A 86 13.26 1.04 -5.15
N VAL A 87 12.96 2.34 -5.08
CA VAL A 87 11.82 2.92 -5.79
C VAL A 87 12.29 4.16 -6.54
N PRO A 88 11.94 4.34 -7.83
CA PRO A 88 12.33 5.54 -8.57
C PRO A 88 11.85 6.82 -7.88
N VAL A 89 12.72 7.84 -7.81
CA VAL A 89 12.42 9.13 -7.17
C VAL A 89 11.14 9.76 -7.69
N ALA A 90 10.92 9.74 -9.01
CA ALA A 90 9.70 10.25 -9.63
C ALA A 90 8.43 9.53 -9.11
N THR A 91 8.51 8.21 -8.91
CA THR A 91 7.43 7.41 -8.32
C THR A 91 7.20 7.77 -6.85
N ILE A 92 8.27 7.98 -6.08
CA ILE A 92 8.15 8.40 -4.66
C ILE A 92 7.41 9.73 -4.57
N LYS A 93 7.85 10.75 -5.32
CA LYS A 93 7.22 12.08 -5.34
C LYS A 93 5.76 12.02 -5.75
N LYS A 94 5.48 11.34 -6.87
CA LYS A 94 4.11 11.13 -7.34
C LYS A 94 3.24 10.49 -6.26
N ARG A 95 3.72 9.41 -5.63
CA ARG A 95 2.97 8.72 -4.58
C ARG A 95 2.75 9.59 -3.35
N TYR A 96 3.73 10.39 -2.94
CA TYR A 96 3.60 11.31 -1.81
C TYR A 96 2.45 12.30 -2.02
N GLN A 97 2.40 12.95 -3.19
CA GLN A 97 1.34 13.91 -3.51
C GLN A 97 -0.04 13.24 -3.64
N GLN A 98 -0.11 12.10 -4.35
CA GLN A 98 -1.36 11.36 -4.53
C GLN A 98 -1.90 10.80 -3.22
N SER A 99 -1.03 10.30 -2.33
CA SER A 99 -1.41 9.80 -1.00
C SER A 99 -2.15 10.86 -0.20
N LYS A 100 -1.61 12.09 -0.15
CA LYS A 100 -2.24 13.22 0.54
C LYS A 100 -3.54 13.65 -0.11
N HIS A 101 -3.60 13.68 -1.44
CA HIS A 101 -4.81 14.04 -2.17
C HIS A 101 -5.94 13.03 -1.95
N ASN A 102 -5.60 11.74 -1.91
CA ASN A 102 -6.56 10.65 -1.76
C ASN A 102 -7.02 10.44 -0.31
N LEU A 103 -6.33 11.02 0.68
CA LEU A 103 -6.83 11.08 2.04
C LEU A 103 -7.89 12.20 2.10
N PRO A 104 -9.19 11.89 2.15
CA PRO A 104 -10.20 12.93 2.26
C PRO A 104 -9.94 13.72 3.54
N PHE A 105 -9.90 15.05 3.42
CA PHE A 105 -9.91 15.93 4.58
C PHE A 105 -11.33 15.89 5.14
N SER A 106 -11.63 14.94 6.02
CA SER A 106 -12.76 15.12 6.94
C SER A 106 -12.28 16.13 7.97
N GLY A 107 -12.55 17.41 7.72
CA GLY A 107 -12.52 18.40 8.78
C GLY A 107 -13.34 17.86 9.94
N LEU A 108 -12.68 17.66 11.08
CA LEU A 108 -13.35 17.82 12.36
C LEU A 108 -13.85 19.27 12.46
#